data_AF-H1HD41-F1
#
_entry.id   AF-H1HD41-F1
#
_cell.length_a   1.000
_cell.length_b   1.000
_cell.length_c   1.000
_cell.angle_alpha   90.00
_cell.angle_beta   90.00
_cell.angle_gamma   90.00
#
_symmetry.space_group_name_H-M   'P 1'
#
loop_
_entity.id
_entity.type
_entity.pdbx_description
1 polymer ?
#
loop_
_entity_poly.entity_id
_entity_poly.type
_entity_poly.pdbx_seq_one_letter_code
_entity_poly.pdbx_strand_id
1 'polypeptide(L)' 'MNFYLKLLIKILEKSMTAKDSEILKKLKSGYDLSSEEKKELEELIDNLI' A
#
# COMPACT_ATOMS: atom_id res chain seq x y z
N MET A 1 0.77 -1.26 15.30
CA MET A 1 0.50 -0.81 13.91
C MET A 1 -0.52 0.31 13.93
N ASN A 2 -0.18 1.45 13.34
CA ASN A 2 -0.99 2.67 13.34
C ASN A 2 -2.37 2.45 12.66
N PHE A 3 -3.43 3.11 13.15
CA PHE A 3 -4.78 3.09 12.57
C PHE A 3 -4.75 3.45 11.08
N TYR A 4 -4.02 4.52 10.70
CA TYR A 4 -3.93 4.97 9.31
C TYR A 4 -3.31 3.91 8.40
N LEU A 5 -2.27 3.22 8.89
CA LEU A 5 -1.63 2.14 8.15
C LEU A 5 -2.58 0.94 7.96
N LYS A 6 -3.37 0.59 8.99
CA LYS A 6 -4.40 -0.45 8.86
C LYS A 6 -5.49 -0.06 7.86
N LEU A 7 -5.90 1.21 7.84
CA LEU A 7 -6.89 1.71 6.89
C LEU A 7 -6.35 1.66 5.46
N LEU A 8 -5.11 2.12 5.24
CA LEU A 8 -4.44 2.07 3.95
C LEU A 8 -4.38 0.64 3.39
N ILE A 9 -3.93 -0.32 4.21
CA ILE A 9 -3.87 -1.73 3.80
C ILE A 9 -5.25 -2.24 3.40
N LYS A 10 -6.31 -1.94 4.17
CA LYS A 10 -7.68 -2.35 3.81
C LYS A 10 -8.17 -1.76 2.50
N ILE A 11 -7.78 -0.52 2.19
CA ILE A 11 -8.12 0.13 0.92
C ILE A 11 -7.40 -0.58 -0.24
N LEU A 12 -6.10 -0.80 -0.10
CA LEU A 12 -5.29 -1.49 -1.11
C LEU A 12 -5.75 -2.93 -1.35
N GLU A 13 -6.15 -3.66 -0.30
CA GLU A 13 -6.73 -5.01 -0.41
C GLU A 13 -8.02 -5.07 -1.22
N LYS A 14 -8.82 -4.01 -1.20
CA LYS A 14 -10.10 -3.94 -1.92
C LYS A 14 -9.96 -3.41 -3.35
N SER A 15 -8.78 -2.89 -3.70
CA SER A 15 -8.51 -2.39 -5.04
C SER A 15 -8.25 -3.53 -6.03
N MET A 16 -8.80 -3.43 -7.24
CA MET A 16 -8.50 -4.37 -8.32
C MET A 16 -7.06 -4.27 -8.82
N THR A 17 -6.45 -3.08 -8.74
CA THR A 17 -5.09 -2.80 -9.21
C THR A 17 -4.03 -3.04 -8.14
N ALA A 18 -4.34 -2.78 -6.87
CA ALA A 18 -3.34 -2.82 -5.79
C ALA A 18 -3.34 -4.12 -4.94
N LYS A 19 -4.39 -4.96 -5.02
CA LYS A 19 -4.54 -6.17 -4.18
C LYS A 19 -3.39 -7.17 -4.28
N ASP A 20 -2.73 -7.24 -5.44
CA ASP A 20 -1.63 -8.18 -5.71
C ASP A 20 -0.26 -7.48 -5.73
N SER A 21 -0.20 -6.18 -5.37
CA SER A 21 1.03 -5.39 -5.39
C SER A 21 2.06 -5.88 -4.37
N GLU A 22 3.33 -5.79 -4.75
CA GLU A 22 4.46 -6.10 -3.86
C GLU A 22 4.49 -5.14 -2.64
N ILE A 23 4.10 -3.88 -2.86
CA ILE A 23 3.94 -2.85 -1.83
C ILE A 23 2.97 -3.28 -0.74
N LEU A 24 1.80 -3.84 -1.10
CA LEU A 24 0.82 -4.30 -0.11
C LEU A 24 1.38 -5.44 0.76
N LYS A 25 2.14 -6.37 0.18
CA LYS A 25 2.79 -7.46 0.93
C LYS A 25 3.79 -6.91 1.95
N LYS A 26 4.62 -5.95 1.53
CA LYS A 26 5.62 -5.29 2.39
C LYS A 26 4.95 -4.51 3.53
N LEU A 27 3.90 -3.74 3.23
CA LEU A 27 3.13 -3.03 4.27
C LEU A 27 2.51 -3.98 5.30
N LYS A 28 2.02 -5.14 4.86
CA LYS A 28 1.46 -6.18 5.74
C LYS A 28 2.52 -6.86 6.62
N SER A 29 3.75 -7.02 6.14
CA SER A 29 4.85 -7.59 6.93
C SER A 29 5.43 -6.59 7.94
N GLY A 30 4.94 -5.35 7.97
CA GLY A 30 5.48 -4.29 8.82
C GLY A 30 6.83 -3.76 8.33
N TYR A 31 7.16 -3.98 7.05
CA TYR A 31 8.37 -3.46 6.43
C TYR A 31 8.26 -1.94 6.26
N ASP A 32 9.35 -1.23 6.55
CA ASP A 32 9.44 0.21 6.32
C ASP A 32 9.86 0.47 4.88
N LEU A 33 8.97 1.09 4.09
CA LEU A 33 9.18 1.33 2.67
C LEU A 33 10.35 2.29 2.44
N SER A 34 11.20 1.94 1.48
CA SER A 34 12.20 2.85 0.92
C SER A 34 11.56 4.01 0.17
N SER A 35 12.35 5.01 -0.18
CA SER A 35 11.87 6.19 -0.92
C SER A 35 11.29 5.85 -2.29
N GLU A 36 11.83 4.84 -2.97
CA GLU A 36 11.33 4.37 -4.27
C GLU A 36 9.97 3.67 -4.12
N GLU A 37 9.87 2.78 -3.14
CA GLU A 37 8.62 2.06 -2.83
C GLU A 37 7.52 3.00 -2.31
N LYS A 38 7.89 4.10 -1.65
CA LYS A 38 6.94 5.16 -1.27
C LYS A 38 6.35 5.86 -2.49
N LYS A 39 7.15 6.09 -3.54
CA LYS A 39 6.64 6.63 -4.81
C LYS A 39 5.70 5.65 -5.50
N GLU A 40 6.06 4.38 -5.56
CA GLU A 40 5.16 3.34 -6.09
C GLU A 40 3.84 3.27 -5.31
N LEU A 41 3.88 3.43 -4.00
CA LEU A 41 2.68 3.52 -3.17
C LEU A 41 1.83 4.75 -3.52
N GLU A 42 2.44 5.91 -3.71
CA GLU A 42 1.74 7.13 -4.16
C GLU A 42 1.05 6.91 -5.51
N GLU A 43 1.76 6.35 -6.49
CA GLU A 43 1.19 6.00 -7.80
C GLU A 43 0.04 4.99 -7.69
N LEU A 44 0.19 3.97 -6.84
CA LEU A 44 -0.88 3.00 -6.60
C LEU A 44 -2.13 3.66 -6.01
N ILE A 45 -1.96 4.64 -5.10
CA ILE A 45 -3.06 5.40 -4.50
C ILE A 45 -3.73 6.30 -5.53
N ASP A 46 -2.94 6.99 -6.37
CA ASP A 46 -3.46 7.85 -7.44
C ASP A 46 -4.32 7.05 -8.43
N ASN A 47 -3.95 5.79 -8.69
CA ASN A 47 -4.72 4.87 -9.54
C ASN A 47 -5.99 4.30 -8.88
N LEU A 48 -6.28 4.62 -7.61
CA LEU A 48 -7.52 4.21 -6.93
C LEU A 48 -8.68 5.20 -7.13
N ILE A 49 -8.38 6.43 -7.58
CA ILE A 49 -9.34 7.54 -7.70
C ILE A 49 -9.90 7.60 -9.13
#